data_AF-A0A345QTT1-F1
#
_entry.id   AF-A0A345QTT1-F1
#
_cell.length_a   1.000
_cell.length_b   1.000
_cell.length_c   1.000
_cell.angle_alpha   90.00
_cell.angle_beta   90.00
_cell.angle_gamma   90.00
#
_symmetry.space_group_name_H-M   'P 1'
#
loop_
_entity.id
_entity.type
_entity.pdbx_description
1 polymer ?
#
loop_
_entity_poly.entity_id
_entity_poly.type
_entity_poly.pdbx_seq_one_letter_code
_entity_poly.pdbx_strand_id
1 'polypeptide(L)'
;MKTIGICRFSYAGMGGFQVEHPDLPAREAFLYDPVRMEERFRLFEAITLPSVAGQTDPDFTFLIVTGDSLPDAYMTRLRALTERIPQTMIRSYPPLPHRKVMKRAINEARGDADTPCLQFRLDDDDAMAVTFVARLKQTALDLRSLWDRHPAIAIDFNKGYVFTAGPEGISVWAYKYQYSAIALGMLVQPGHTDTIMNHGHQNLWKTMPTVTFTDEDMMMRGHNDFNDSRQKARRNVFDYQPLDSGQAAYFKKTFNIDNAVVRRIFSVG
;
A
#
# COMPACT_ATOMS: atom_id res chain seq x y z
N MET A 1 -15.79 -11.10 7.76
CA MET A 1 -15.30 -9.80 8.27
C MET A 1 -14.91 -9.00 7.05
N LYS A 2 -15.40 -7.77 6.87
CA LYS A 2 -15.05 -6.98 5.67
C LYS A 2 -13.56 -6.64 5.72
N THR A 3 -12.82 -6.85 4.64
CA THR A 3 -11.40 -6.52 4.57
C THR A 3 -11.14 -5.54 3.44
N ILE A 4 -10.55 -4.38 3.74
CA ILE A 4 -10.29 -3.30 2.79
C ILE A 4 -8.83 -2.85 2.87
N GLY A 5 -8.12 -2.92 1.75
CA GLY A 5 -6.86 -2.26 1.53
C GLY A 5 -7.09 -0.94 0.82
N ILE A 6 -6.58 0.17 1.34
CA ILE A 6 -6.58 1.45 0.64
C ILE A 6 -5.23 1.69 -0.04
N CYS A 7 -5.28 2.11 -1.31
CA CYS A 7 -4.15 2.54 -2.10
C CYS A 7 -4.45 3.91 -2.69
N ARG A 8 -3.59 4.89 -2.41
CA ARG A 8 -3.73 6.22 -2.99
C ARG A 8 -2.90 6.29 -4.27
N PHE A 9 -3.54 6.54 -5.39
CA PHE A 9 -2.88 6.61 -6.70
C PHE A 9 -2.93 8.04 -7.25
N SER A 10 -1.80 8.76 -7.19
CA SER A 10 -1.63 10.15 -7.66
C SER A 10 -2.78 11.11 -7.30
N TYR A 11 -3.30 11.02 -6.08
CA TYR A 11 -4.38 11.88 -5.61
C TYR A 11 -3.86 13.26 -5.17
N ALA A 12 -4.34 14.32 -5.81
CA ALA A 12 -3.94 15.72 -5.56
C ALA A 12 -4.54 16.36 -4.29
N GLY A 13 -4.67 15.60 -3.20
CA GLY A 13 -5.25 16.06 -1.94
C GLY A 13 -4.46 17.18 -1.24
N MET A 14 -5.11 17.86 -0.30
CA MET A 14 -4.44 18.85 0.57
C MET A 14 -3.87 18.20 1.83
N GLY A 15 -2.58 18.43 2.10
CA GLY A 15 -1.86 17.89 3.26
C GLY A 15 -1.60 16.38 3.17
N GLY A 16 -0.73 15.86 4.05
CA GLY A 16 -0.32 14.44 4.00
C GLY A 16 0.79 14.12 3.00
N PHE A 17 1.55 15.14 2.58
CA PHE A 17 2.73 15.06 1.73
C PHE A 17 3.92 15.72 2.45
N GLN A 18 5.15 15.34 2.11
CA GLN A 18 6.33 16.07 2.60
C GLN A 18 6.67 17.26 1.70
N VAL A 19 6.28 17.18 0.42
CA VAL A 19 6.38 18.28 -0.54
C VAL A 19 5.07 19.06 -0.54
N GLU A 20 5.16 20.35 -0.23
CA GLU A 20 4.05 21.28 -0.36
C GLU A 20 4.19 22.09 -1.65
N HIS A 21 3.05 22.40 -2.26
CA HIS A 21 2.96 23.19 -3.49
C HIS A 21 2.11 24.43 -3.21
N PRO A 22 2.38 25.57 -3.89
CA PRO A 22 1.73 26.85 -3.61
C PRO A 22 0.21 26.80 -3.87
N ASP A 23 -0.23 26.02 -4.86
CA ASP A 23 -1.61 25.88 -5.25
C ASP A 23 -1.92 24.48 -5.81
N LEU A 24 -3.19 24.25 -6.15
CA LEU A 24 -3.65 22.99 -6.73
C LEU A 24 -3.06 22.73 -8.13
N PRO A 25 -3.07 23.68 -9.09
CA PRO A 25 -2.45 23.47 -10.40
C PRO A 25 -0.97 23.05 -10.34
N ALA A 26 -0.17 23.67 -9.47
CA ALA A 26 1.24 23.29 -9.28
C ALA A 26 1.39 21.88 -8.71
N ARG A 27 0.49 21.47 -7.81
CA ARG A 27 0.46 20.09 -7.29
C ARG A 27 0.07 19.08 -8.36
N GLU A 28 -0.96 19.38 -9.15
CA GLU A 28 -1.40 18.52 -10.24
C GLU A 28 -0.31 18.39 -11.31
N ALA A 29 0.32 19.49 -11.71
CA ALA A 29 1.46 19.48 -12.63
C ALA A 29 2.62 18.62 -12.09
N PHE A 30 2.92 18.72 -10.79
CA PHE A 30 3.94 17.89 -10.16
C PHE A 30 3.55 16.41 -10.08
N LEU A 31 2.30 16.09 -9.72
CA LEU A 31 1.84 14.71 -9.57
C LEU A 31 1.68 14.01 -10.92
N TYR A 32 1.24 14.75 -11.94
CA TYR A 32 0.94 14.25 -13.29
C TYR A 32 2.07 14.50 -14.28
N ASP A 33 3.24 14.91 -13.82
CA ASP A 33 4.44 14.96 -14.64
C ASP A 33 4.63 13.60 -15.35
N PRO A 34 4.81 13.59 -16.69
CA PRO A 34 4.85 12.34 -17.45
C PRO A 34 5.93 11.35 -16.99
N VAL A 35 7.10 11.84 -16.57
CA VAL A 35 8.19 10.97 -16.10
C VAL A 35 7.81 10.32 -14.77
N ARG A 36 7.21 11.11 -13.86
CA ARG A 36 6.72 10.61 -12.56
C ARG A 36 5.59 9.60 -12.72
N MET A 37 4.65 9.87 -13.61
CA MET A 37 3.53 8.96 -13.87
C MET A 37 4.01 7.66 -14.52
N GLU A 38 5.00 7.72 -15.41
CA GLU A 38 5.56 6.50 -16.02
C GLU A 38 6.25 5.61 -14.97
N GLU A 39 7.12 6.17 -14.13
CA GLU A 39 7.75 5.37 -13.07
C GLU A 39 6.70 4.77 -12.11
N ARG A 40 5.69 5.56 -11.73
CA ARG A 40 4.59 5.09 -10.88
C ARG A 40 3.84 3.92 -11.51
N PHE A 41 3.47 4.01 -12.78
CA PHE A 41 2.79 2.90 -13.45
C PHE A 41 3.67 1.67 -13.58
N ARG A 42 4.98 1.83 -13.86
CA ARG A 42 5.92 0.70 -13.89
C ARG A 42 5.99 -0.02 -12.54
N LEU A 43 6.09 0.73 -11.44
CA LEU A 43 6.10 0.16 -10.10
C LEU A 43 4.76 -0.50 -9.76
N PHE A 44 3.64 0.18 -10.05
CA PHE A 44 2.31 -0.35 -9.77
C PHE A 44 2.05 -1.65 -10.52
N GLU A 45 2.38 -1.70 -11.82
CA GLU A 45 2.23 -2.88 -12.68
C GLU A 45 3.19 -4.02 -12.31
N ALA A 46 4.45 -3.70 -11.99
CA ALA A 46 5.49 -4.72 -11.79
C ALA A 46 5.58 -5.23 -10.34
N ILE A 47 5.14 -4.43 -9.35
CA ILE A 47 5.32 -4.69 -7.92
C ILE A 47 3.98 -4.81 -7.20
N THR A 48 3.20 -3.74 -7.15
CA THR A 48 2.03 -3.65 -6.28
C THR A 48 0.90 -4.57 -6.75
N LEU A 49 0.47 -4.43 -8.01
CA LEU A 49 -0.64 -5.21 -8.56
C LEU A 49 -0.41 -6.72 -8.54
N PRO A 50 0.79 -7.26 -8.86
CA PRO A 50 1.04 -8.68 -8.71
C PRO A 50 0.86 -9.17 -7.27
N SER A 51 1.31 -8.40 -6.27
CA SER A 51 1.15 -8.75 -4.85
C SER A 51 -0.32 -8.75 -4.39
N VAL A 52 -1.15 -7.88 -4.96
CA VAL A 52 -2.60 -7.81 -4.71
C VAL A 52 -3.32 -8.96 -5.42
N ALA A 53 -3.04 -9.17 -6.70
CA ALA A 53 -3.67 -10.22 -7.50
C ALA A 53 -3.31 -11.62 -7.02
N GLY A 54 -2.11 -11.78 -6.43
CA GLY A 54 -1.60 -13.06 -5.94
C GLY A 54 -2.10 -13.47 -4.56
N GLN A 55 -2.95 -12.67 -3.88
CA GLN A 55 -3.39 -12.99 -2.53
C GLN A 55 -4.07 -14.37 -2.45
N THR A 56 -3.66 -15.18 -1.49
CA THR A 56 -4.20 -16.53 -1.27
C THR A 56 -5.63 -16.52 -0.71
N ASP A 57 -6.01 -15.45 -0.02
CA ASP A 57 -7.39 -15.14 0.33
C ASP A 57 -7.87 -13.98 -0.56
N PRO A 58 -8.76 -14.26 -1.55
CA PRO A 58 -9.23 -13.25 -2.49
C PRO A 58 -10.39 -12.39 -1.95
N ASP A 59 -10.92 -12.69 -0.76
CA ASP A 59 -12.09 -12.01 -0.17
C ASP A 59 -11.67 -10.70 0.52
N PHE A 60 -11.30 -9.71 -0.29
CA PHE A 60 -11.02 -8.36 0.17
C PHE A 60 -11.26 -7.35 -0.95
N THR A 61 -11.38 -6.07 -0.58
CA THR A 61 -11.40 -4.95 -1.53
C THR A 61 -10.08 -4.23 -1.51
N PHE A 62 -9.46 -4.05 -2.68
CA PHE A 62 -8.34 -3.15 -2.90
C PHE A 62 -8.86 -1.83 -3.48
N LEU A 63 -9.15 -0.88 -2.59
CA LEU A 63 -9.69 0.43 -2.90
C LEU A 63 -8.58 1.36 -3.40
N ILE A 64 -8.58 1.64 -4.69
CA ILE A 64 -7.68 2.59 -5.34
C ILE A 64 -8.35 3.96 -5.40
N VAL A 65 -7.76 4.93 -4.72
CA VAL A 65 -8.28 6.29 -4.63
C VAL A 65 -7.46 7.24 -5.51
N THR A 66 -8.14 7.90 -6.45
CA THR A 66 -7.56 8.86 -7.40
C THR A 66 -8.24 10.24 -7.28
N GLY A 67 -7.73 11.25 -8.00
CA GLY A 67 -8.35 12.57 -8.10
C GLY A 67 -9.31 12.68 -9.28
N ASP A 68 -10.33 13.54 -9.17
CA ASP A 68 -11.21 13.88 -10.31
C ASP A 68 -10.46 14.54 -11.48
N SER A 69 -9.29 15.13 -11.19
CA SER A 69 -8.40 15.75 -12.16
C SER A 69 -7.33 14.82 -12.72
N LEU A 70 -7.37 13.51 -12.42
CA LEU A 70 -6.45 12.55 -13.05
C LEU A 70 -6.66 12.55 -14.57
N PRO A 71 -5.62 12.82 -15.39
CA PRO A 71 -5.75 12.82 -16.84
C PRO A 71 -6.35 11.52 -17.40
N ASP A 72 -7.22 11.63 -18.40
CA ASP A 72 -7.96 10.50 -18.98
C ASP A 72 -7.06 9.37 -19.48
N ALA A 73 -5.90 9.69 -20.04
CA ALA A 73 -4.92 8.70 -20.48
C ALA A 73 -4.43 7.82 -19.32
N TYR A 74 -4.20 8.42 -18.14
CA TYR A 74 -3.77 7.70 -16.96
C TYR A 74 -4.91 6.93 -16.31
N MET A 75 -6.12 7.49 -16.26
CA MET A 75 -7.31 6.75 -15.82
C MET A 75 -7.57 5.52 -16.70
N THR A 76 -7.41 5.66 -18.02
CA THR A 76 -7.57 4.57 -18.98
C THR A 76 -6.54 3.47 -18.74
N ARG A 77 -5.26 3.83 -18.58
CA ARG A 77 -4.19 2.87 -18.24
C ARG A 77 -4.45 2.18 -16.90
N LEU A 78 -4.84 2.94 -15.87
CA LEU A 78 -5.15 2.42 -14.55
C LEU A 78 -6.27 1.35 -14.62
N ARG A 79 -7.37 1.66 -15.30
CA ARG A 79 -8.49 0.71 -15.49
C ARG A 79 -8.04 -0.55 -16.22
N ALA A 80 -7.27 -0.40 -17.29
CA ALA A 80 -6.75 -1.54 -18.07
C ALA A 80 -5.86 -2.47 -17.23
N LEU A 81 -4.98 -1.90 -16.40
CA LEU A 81 -4.11 -2.68 -15.51
C LEU A 81 -4.89 -3.43 -14.42
N THR A 82 -5.99 -2.85 -13.94
CA THR A 82 -6.78 -3.43 -12.84
C THR A 82 -7.93 -4.33 -13.29
N GLU A 83 -8.28 -4.33 -14.58
CA GLU A 83 -9.47 -5.00 -15.13
C GLU A 83 -9.59 -6.48 -14.72
N ARG A 84 -8.46 -7.20 -14.67
CA ARG A 84 -8.42 -8.63 -14.35
C ARG A 84 -8.18 -8.94 -12.87
N ILE A 85 -8.23 -7.93 -12.00
CA ILE A 85 -8.01 -8.07 -10.56
C ILE A 85 -9.33 -7.76 -9.86
N PRO A 86 -10.19 -8.77 -9.59
CA PRO A 86 -11.57 -8.58 -9.14
C PRO A 86 -11.68 -7.89 -7.78
N GLN A 87 -10.60 -7.89 -6.99
CA GLN A 87 -10.54 -7.21 -5.70
C GLN A 87 -10.46 -5.68 -5.87
N THR A 88 -10.06 -5.17 -7.05
CA THR A 88 -9.83 -3.74 -7.25
C THR A 88 -11.14 -2.95 -7.33
N MET A 89 -11.14 -1.79 -6.68
CA MET A 89 -12.22 -0.82 -6.77
C MET A 89 -11.61 0.56 -6.94
N ILE A 90 -11.84 1.20 -8.08
CA ILE A 90 -11.37 2.58 -8.33
C ILE A 90 -12.46 3.58 -7.89
N ARG A 91 -12.06 4.60 -7.13
CA ARG A 91 -12.90 5.75 -6.78
C ARG A 91 -12.13 7.06 -6.95
N SER A 92 -12.76 8.04 -7.60
CA SER A 92 -12.23 9.40 -7.75
C SER A 92 -12.91 10.35 -6.77
N TYR A 93 -12.14 11.30 -6.27
CA TYR A 93 -12.60 12.33 -5.35
C TYR A 93 -12.01 13.69 -5.71
N PRO A 94 -12.69 14.79 -5.33
CA PRO A 94 -12.13 16.13 -5.50
C PRO A 94 -10.90 16.33 -4.59
N PRO A 95 -10.00 17.29 -4.89
CA PRO A 95 -8.75 17.54 -4.17
C PRO A 95 -8.96 18.22 -2.80
N LEU A 96 -9.61 17.50 -1.90
CA LEU A 96 -9.95 17.91 -0.54
C LEU A 96 -8.86 17.47 0.47
N PRO A 97 -8.99 17.78 1.78
CA PRO A 97 -8.01 17.37 2.76
C PRO A 97 -7.81 15.85 2.78
N HIS A 98 -6.58 15.41 2.52
CA HIS A 98 -6.24 14.02 2.22
C HIS A 98 -6.81 13.03 3.22
N ARG A 99 -6.54 13.24 4.53
CA ARG A 99 -7.04 12.34 5.57
C ARG A 99 -8.57 12.28 5.62
N LYS A 100 -9.27 13.38 5.31
CA LYS A 100 -10.75 13.36 5.29
C LYS A 100 -11.26 12.49 4.14
N VAL A 101 -10.65 12.60 2.96
CA VAL A 101 -11.05 11.81 1.79
C VAL A 101 -10.73 10.34 1.96
N MET A 102 -9.53 9.97 2.41
CA MET A 102 -9.20 8.55 2.60
C MET A 102 -10.11 7.87 3.63
N LYS A 103 -10.44 8.55 4.73
CA LYS A 103 -11.41 8.07 5.73
C LYS A 103 -12.80 7.87 5.12
N ARG A 104 -13.26 8.86 4.35
CA ARG A 104 -14.55 8.82 3.65
C ARG A 104 -14.59 7.65 2.67
N ALA A 105 -13.54 7.47 1.88
CA ALA A 105 -13.45 6.43 0.87
C ALA A 105 -13.52 5.02 1.49
N ILE A 106 -12.79 4.77 2.58
CA ILE A 106 -12.86 3.49 3.30
C ILE A 106 -14.28 3.24 3.83
N ASN A 107 -14.89 4.26 4.45
CA ASN A 107 -16.23 4.13 5.04
C ASN A 107 -17.32 3.94 3.97
N GLU A 108 -17.21 4.60 2.81
CA GLU A 108 -18.12 4.39 1.67
C GLU A 108 -17.93 2.99 1.08
N ALA A 109 -16.69 2.53 0.89
CA ALA A 109 -16.40 1.22 0.32
C ALA A 109 -16.82 0.06 1.22
N ARG A 110 -16.66 0.18 2.55
CA ARG A 110 -17.12 -0.85 3.49
C ARG A 110 -18.63 -0.83 3.70
N GLY A 111 -19.32 0.26 3.38
CA GLY A 111 -20.75 0.42 3.64
C GLY A 111 -21.07 0.41 5.13
N ASP A 112 -22.15 -0.28 5.51
CA ASP A 112 -22.64 -0.32 6.89
C ASP A 112 -21.56 -0.79 7.88
N ALA A 113 -21.50 -0.09 9.00
CA ALA A 113 -20.55 -0.32 10.09
C ALA A 113 -21.02 -1.42 11.06
N ASP A 114 -22.04 -2.19 10.71
CA ASP A 114 -22.64 -3.25 11.54
C ASP A 114 -21.77 -4.51 11.68
N THR A 115 -20.72 -4.61 10.86
CA THR A 115 -19.81 -5.75 10.80
C THR A 115 -18.38 -5.30 11.07
N PRO A 116 -17.54 -6.15 11.70
CA PRO A 116 -16.15 -5.79 11.94
C PRO A 116 -15.42 -5.62 10.61
N CYS A 117 -14.49 -4.68 10.56
CA CYS A 117 -13.76 -4.31 9.35
C CYS A 117 -12.26 -4.34 9.59
N LEU A 118 -11.55 -5.18 8.85
CA LEU A 118 -10.10 -5.12 8.71
C LEU A 118 -9.72 -4.11 7.65
N GLN A 119 -8.77 -3.26 7.99
CA GLN A 119 -8.31 -2.18 7.14
C GLN A 119 -6.79 -2.25 7.06
N PHE A 120 -6.24 -2.07 5.87
CA PHE A 120 -4.81 -1.92 5.68
C PHE A 120 -4.54 -0.85 4.63
N ARG A 121 -3.27 -0.45 4.50
CA ARG A 121 -2.83 0.49 3.47
C ARG A 121 -1.68 -0.11 2.68
N LEU A 122 -1.62 0.22 1.41
CA LEU A 122 -0.55 -0.17 0.52
C LEU A 122 -0.32 0.97 -0.46
N ASP A 123 0.89 1.53 -0.47
CA ASP A 123 1.24 2.54 -1.46
C ASP A 123 1.44 1.85 -2.83
N ASP A 124 1.32 2.61 -3.92
CA ASP A 124 1.31 2.10 -5.30
C ASP A 124 2.70 1.71 -5.85
N ASP A 125 3.70 1.73 -4.98
CA ASP A 125 5.07 1.30 -5.20
C ASP A 125 5.56 0.27 -4.16
N ASP A 126 4.67 -0.18 -3.28
CA ASP A 126 4.95 -1.18 -2.25
C ASP A 126 4.30 -2.53 -2.59
N ALA A 127 4.74 -3.60 -1.92
CA ALA A 127 4.11 -4.91 -2.01
C ALA A 127 4.00 -5.59 -0.64
N MET A 128 3.06 -6.53 -0.55
CA MET A 128 2.80 -7.36 0.64
C MET A 128 2.84 -8.83 0.25
N ALA A 129 3.17 -9.72 1.19
CA ALA A 129 3.20 -11.15 0.88
C ALA A 129 1.83 -11.64 0.40
N VAL A 130 1.81 -12.64 -0.47
CA VAL A 130 0.58 -13.25 -1.00
C VAL A 130 -0.30 -13.87 0.08
N THR A 131 0.26 -14.16 1.25
CA THR A 131 -0.45 -14.68 2.41
C THR A 131 -0.98 -13.59 3.34
N PHE A 132 -0.68 -12.31 3.09
CA PHE A 132 -0.95 -11.21 4.02
C PHE A 132 -2.43 -11.12 4.41
N VAL A 133 -3.37 -11.11 3.46
CA VAL A 133 -4.81 -10.99 3.76
C VAL A 133 -5.29 -12.17 4.60
N ALA A 134 -4.90 -13.40 4.22
CA ALA A 134 -5.24 -14.61 4.95
C ALA A 134 -4.69 -14.56 6.39
N ARG A 135 -3.41 -14.16 6.54
CA ARG A 135 -2.75 -14.05 7.83
C ARG A 135 -3.38 -12.98 8.70
N LEU A 136 -3.68 -11.81 8.13
CA LEU A 136 -4.33 -10.70 8.83
C LEU A 136 -5.70 -11.11 9.37
N LYS A 137 -6.52 -11.76 8.55
CA LYS A 137 -7.84 -12.29 8.97
C LYS A 137 -7.70 -13.34 10.07
N GLN A 138 -6.78 -14.29 9.92
CA GLN A 138 -6.55 -15.32 10.93
C GLN A 138 -6.11 -14.69 12.26
N THR A 139 -5.15 -13.77 12.24
CA THR A 139 -4.71 -13.06 13.44
C THR A 139 -5.83 -12.26 14.10
N ALA A 140 -6.72 -11.64 13.32
CA ALA A 140 -7.89 -10.95 13.87
C ALA A 140 -8.86 -11.90 14.60
N LEU A 141 -9.00 -13.15 14.12
CA LEU A 141 -9.78 -14.19 14.80
C LEU A 141 -9.07 -14.66 16.07
N ASP A 142 -7.76 -14.88 16.02
CA ASP A 142 -6.96 -15.30 17.18
C ASP A 142 -6.99 -14.25 18.31
N LEU A 143 -7.14 -12.97 17.95
CA LEU A 143 -7.22 -11.84 18.87
C LEU A 143 -8.65 -11.49 19.32
N ARG A 144 -9.64 -12.37 19.10
CA ARG A 144 -11.07 -12.12 19.42
C ARG A 144 -11.30 -11.53 20.82
N SER A 145 -10.74 -12.17 21.83
CA SER A 145 -10.89 -11.77 23.24
C SER A 145 -10.27 -10.41 23.56
N LEU A 146 -9.28 -9.98 22.78
CA LEU A 146 -8.69 -8.65 22.88
C LEU A 146 -9.61 -7.63 22.25
N TRP A 147 -9.99 -7.83 20.98
CA TRP A 147 -10.75 -6.81 20.27
C TRP A 147 -12.21 -6.72 20.71
N ASP A 148 -12.83 -7.73 21.35
CA ASP A 148 -14.16 -7.58 21.96
C ASP A 148 -14.22 -6.48 23.05
N ARG A 149 -13.05 -6.06 23.59
CA ARG A 149 -12.93 -5.04 24.65
C ARG A 149 -12.38 -3.69 24.18
N HIS A 150 -12.05 -3.57 22.90
CA HIS A 150 -11.43 -2.37 22.34
C HIS A 150 -12.07 -2.00 21.00
N PRO A 151 -12.35 -0.71 20.73
CA PRO A 151 -13.01 -0.29 19.49
C PRO A 151 -12.16 -0.56 18.24
N ALA A 152 -10.84 -0.67 18.42
CA ALA A 152 -9.91 -1.07 17.39
C ALA A 152 -8.67 -1.75 17.98
N ILE A 153 -7.99 -2.57 17.15
CA ILE A 153 -6.67 -3.13 17.43
C ILE A 153 -5.79 -3.01 16.18
N ALA A 154 -4.48 -2.85 16.36
CA ALA A 154 -3.51 -2.89 15.26
C ALA A 154 -2.75 -4.21 15.22
N ILE A 155 -2.51 -4.72 14.00
CA ILE A 155 -1.79 -5.96 13.72
C ILE A 155 -0.66 -5.62 12.76
N ASP A 156 0.59 -5.77 13.20
CA ASP A 156 1.79 -5.38 12.46
C ASP A 156 2.64 -6.62 12.11
N PHE A 157 2.97 -6.79 10.83
CA PHE A 157 3.96 -7.77 10.38
C PHE A 157 5.22 -7.04 9.95
N ASN A 158 6.25 -7.06 10.79
CA ASN A 158 7.32 -6.06 10.73
C ASN A 158 8.58 -6.48 9.97
N LYS A 159 8.54 -7.60 9.23
CA LYS A 159 9.71 -8.18 8.57
C LYS A 159 9.48 -8.29 7.06
N GLY A 160 10.55 -8.08 6.30
CA GLY A 160 10.56 -8.26 4.85
C GLY A 160 11.75 -7.55 4.22
N TYR A 161 11.51 -6.68 3.24
CA TYR A 161 12.57 -6.05 2.46
C TYR A 161 12.29 -4.57 2.19
N VAL A 162 13.37 -3.80 2.04
CA VAL A 162 13.35 -2.57 1.24
C VAL A 162 13.96 -2.90 -0.12
N PHE A 163 13.47 -2.27 -1.18
CA PHE A 163 13.94 -2.58 -2.53
C PHE A 163 14.03 -1.36 -3.43
N THR A 164 14.83 -1.49 -4.49
CA THR A 164 14.80 -0.64 -5.69
C THR A 164 14.47 -1.52 -6.89
N ALA A 165 13.80 -0.98 -7.90
CA ALA A 165 13.49 -1.67 -9.14
C ALA A 165 14.00 -0.87 -10.35
N GLY A 166 14.47 -1.57 -11.38
CA GLY A 166 15.01 -0.95 -12.58
C GLY A 166 15.19 -1.97 -13.73
N PRO A 167 15.85 -1.56 -14.83
CA PRO A 167 16.06 -2.43 -15.99
C PRO A 167 16.88 -3.69 -15.68
N GLU A 168 17.73 -3.65 -14.64
CA GLU A 168 18.47 -4.82 -14.12
C GLU A 168 17.64 -5.71 -13.19
N GLY A 169 16.41 -5.32 -12.89
CA GLY A 169 15.47 -6.01 -12.02
C GLY A 169 15.42 -5.40 -10.62
N ILE A 170 15.15 -6.25 -9.64
CA ILE A 170 15.01 -5.88 -8.23
C ILE A 170 16.36 -6.02 -7.52
N SER A 171 16.70 -5.00 -6.71
CA SER A 171 17.75 -5.09 -5.70
C SER A 171 17.17 -4.82 -4.31
N VAL A 172 17.61 -5.57 -3.30
CA VAL A 172 16.94 -5.64 -1.99
C VAL A 172 17.92 -5.53 -0.84
N TRP A 173 17.39 -5.12 0.31
CA TRP A 173 18.04 -5.26 1.61
C TRP A 173 17.01 -5.80 2.61
N ALA A 174 17.41 -6.80 3.42
CA ALA A 174 16.56 -7.40 4.44
C ALA A 174 16.19 -6.40 5.54
N TYR A 175 14.90 -6.20 5.77
CA TYR A 175 14.39 -5.09 6.55
C TYR A 175 13.46 -5.59 7.66
N LYS A 176 13.68 -5.07 8.88
CA LYS A 176 12.80 -5.30 10.02
C LYS A 176 12.48 -3.96 10.66
N TYR A 177 11.22 -3.57 10.60
CA TYR A 177 10.79 -2.23 11.02
C TYR A 177 9.32 -2.24 11.43
N GLN A 178 9.08 -1.87 12.68
CA GLN A 178 7.74 -1.84 13.26
C GLN A 178 6.92 -0.73 12.63
N TYR A 179 5.64 -1.01 12.42
CA TYR A 179 4.66 -0.03 11.97
C TYR A 179 5.06 0.64 10.67
N SER A 180 5.65 -0.10 9.72
CA SER A 180 6.25 0.47 8.51
C SER A 180 5.26 1.25 7.66
N ALA A 181 4.02 0.77 7.59
CA ALA A 181 2.89 1.19 6.76
C ALA A 181 2.28 -0.05 6.13
N ILE A 182 3.18 -0.88 5.62
CA ILE A 182 2.97 -2.04 4.77
C ILE A 182 2.84 -3.24 5.68
N ALA A 183 2.01 -4.19 5.28
CA ALA A 183 1.70 -5.36 6.10
C ALA A 183 1.27 -4.96 7.54
N LEU A 184 0.58 -3.83 7.66
CA LEU A 184 0.05 -3.28 8.89
C LEU A 184 -1.46 -3.12 8.72
N GLY A 185 -2.20 -3.86 9.53
CA GLY A 185 -3.66 -3.83 9.57
C GLY A 185 -4.19 -3.17 10.83
N MET A 186 -5.42 -2.68 10.72
CA MET A 186 -6.24 -2.20 11.83
C MET A 186 -7.59 -2.88 11.74
N LEU A 187 -7.96 -3.62 12.78
CA LEU A 187 -9.31 -4.15 12.95
C LEU A 187 -10.15 -3.09 13.65
N VAL A 188 -11.35 -2.85 13.13
CA VAL A 188 -12.33 -1.92 13.67
C VAL A 188 -13.61 -2.68 14.01
N GLN A 189 -14.11 -2.47 15.23
CA GLN A 189 -15.33 -3.10 15.71
C GLN A 189 -16.60 -2.64 14.97
N PRO A 190 -17.67 -3.46 14.98
CA PRO A 190 -19.01 -3.02 14.64
C PRO A 190 -19.40 -1.74 15.38
N GLY A 191 -20.15 -0.85 14.73
CA GLY A 191 -20.60 0.44 15.25
C GLY A 191 -19.57 1.57 15.15
N HIS A 192 -18.31 1.28 14.82
CA HIS A 192 -17.24 2.30 14.80
C HIS A 192 -16.85 2.73 13.38
N THR A 193 -16.71 4.04 13.17
CA THR A 193 -16.30 4.68 11.89
C THR A 193 -14.82 5.06 11.83
N ASP A 194 -14.03 4.58 12.81
CA ASP A 194 -12.60 4.77 12.81
C ASP A 194 -11.96 4.03 11.63
N THR A 195 -10.84 4.56 11.15
CA THR A 195 -10.13 3.97 10.02
C THR A 195 -8.62 3.97 10.23
N ILE A 196 -7.90 3.13 9.49
CA ILE A 196 -6.43 3.14 9.50
C ILE A 196 -5.85 4.52 9.12
N MET A 197 -6.61 5.34 8.40
CA MET A 197 -6.25 6.70 7.98
C MET A 197 -6.60 7.78 9.01
N ASN A 198 -7.20 7.41 10.14
CA ASN A 198 -7.33 8.28 11.32
C ASN A 198 -5.99 8.41 12.05
N HIS A 199 -5.14 7.39 11.96
CA HIS A 199 -3.91 7.29 12.74
C HIS A 199 -2.67 7.45 11.86
N GLY A 200 -1.60 8.02 12.40
CA GLY A 200 -0.28 7.87 11.78
C GLY A 200 0.21 6.46 12.08
N HIS A 201 0.66 5.69 11.10
CA HIS A 201 1.11 4.30 11.30
C HIS A 201 2.08 4.14 12.48
N GLN A 202 3.08 5.02 12.59
CA GLN A 202 4.06 5.07 13.68
C GLN A 202 3.46 5.39 15.06
N ASN A 203 2.18 5.76 15.12
CA ASN A 203 1.48 6.23 16.32
C ASN A 203 0.29 5.35 16.71
N LEU A 204 -0.05 4.28 15.97
CA LEU A 204 -1.18 3.40 16.30
C LEU A 204 -1.09 2.85 17.73
N TRP A 205 0.10 2.43 18.15
CA TRP A 205 0.38 1.91 19.49
C TRP A 205 0.09 2.91 20.62
N LYS A 206 -0.02 4.21 20.32
CA LYS A 206 -0.34 5.25 21.32
C LYS A 206 -1.83 5.30 21.64
N THR A 207 -2.69 4.78 20.77
CA THR A 207 -4.14 4.98 20.84
C THR A 207 -4.94 3.68 20.79
N MET A 208 -4.32 2.53 20.51
CA MET A 208 -4.97 1.22 20.54
C MET A 208 -4.00 0.09 20.89
N PRO A 209 -4.48 -1.04 21.42
CA PRO A 209 -3.67 -2.24 21.55
C PRO A 209 -3.08 -2.65 20.20
N THR A 210 -1.81 -3.06 20.23
CA THR A 210 -1.09 -3.44 19.02
C THR A 210 -0.35 -4.75 19.24
N VAL A 211 -0.41 -5.65 18.28
CA VAL A 211 0.35 -6.91 18.27
C VAL A 211 1.28 -6.92 17.06
N THR A 212 2.55 -7.26 17.28
CA THR A 212 3.56 -7.30 16.22
C THR A 212 4.15 -8.71 16.06
N PHE A 213 4.05 -9.25 14.85
CA PHE A 213 4.64 -10.53 14.43
C PHE A 213 5.93 -10.27 13.65
N THR A 214 6.91 -11.18 13.80
CA THR A 214 8.30 -10.88 13.42
C THR A 214 9.06 -12.00 12.70
N ASP A 215 8.35 -13.06 12.36
CA ASP A 215 8.83 -14.33 11.83
C ASP A 215 8.76 -14.38 10.30
N GLU A 216 7.66 -13.90 9.71
CA GLU A 216 7.36 -14.01 8.28
C GLU A 216 7.75 -12.74 7.49
N ASP A 217 8.29 -12.92 6.27
CA ASP A 217 8.54 -11.80 5.36
C ASP A 217 7.22 -11.37 4.72
N MET A 218 6.66 -10.26 5.19
CA MET A 218 5.30 -9.82 4.87
C MET A 218 5.25 -8.50 4.09
N MET A 219 6.32 -7.71 4.10
CA MET A 219 6.38 -6.40 3.45
C MET A 219 7.54 -6.24 2.47
N MET A 220 7.30 -5.51 1.39
CA MET A 220 8.30 -4.98 0.48
C MET A 220 8.09 -3.47 0.34
N ARG A 221 9.03 -2.69 0.87
CA ARG A 221 8.99 -1.23 0.80
C ARG A 221 9.80 -0.70 -0.38
N GLY A 222 9.14 -0.02 -1.30
CA GLY A 222 9.77 0.60 -2.46
C GLY A 222 10.62 1.80 -2.09
N HIS A 223 11.77 1.91 -2.73
CA HIS A 223 12.56 3.13 -2.76
C HIS A 223 12.86 3.49 -4.21
N ASN A 224 12.20 4.54 -4.68
CA ASN A 224 12.40 5.13 -6.00
C ASN A 224 12.87 6.59 -5.88
N ASP A 225 13.09 7.23 -7.03
CA ASP A 225 13.60 8.60 -7.13
C ASP A 225 12.58 9.65 -6.65
N PHE A 226 11.30 9.30 -6.61
CA PHE A 226 10.21 10.20 -6.29
C PHE A 226 9.64 10.05 -4.87
N ASN A 227 10.24 9.19 -4.03
CA ASN A 227 9.78 8.97 -2.66
C ASN A 227 10.04 10.17 -1.74
N ASP A 228 8.94 10.82 -1.32
CA ASP A 228 8.91 11.96 -0.38
C ASP A 228 9.78 11.72 0.86
N SER A 229 9.70 10.51 1.44
CA SER A 229 10.44 10.14 2.66
C SER A 229 11.97 10.18 2.53
N ARG A 230 12.51 10.23 1.31
CA ARG A 230 13.95 10.26 1.02
C ARG A 230 14.48 11.66 0.68
N GLN A 231 13.64 12.69 0.69
CA GLN A 231 14.05 14.08 0.38
C GLN A 231 14.72 14.81 1.57
N LYS A 232 14.76 14.22 2.77
CA LYS A 232 15.50 14.78 3.92
C LYS A 232 16.99 14.40 3.89
N ALA A 233 17.84 15.32 4.33
CA ALA A 233 19.31 15.27 4.22
C ALA A 233 20.01 14.08 4.94
N ARG A 234 19.32 13.34 5.81
CA ARG A 234 19.86 12.13 6.46
C ARG A 234 19.25 10.88 5.83
N ARG A 235 19.88 10.38 4.77
CA ARG A 235 19.49 9.11 4.15
C ARG A 235 19.98 7.96 5.03
N ASN A 236 19.09 7.06 5.42
CA ASN A 236 19.51 5.73 5.83
C ASN A 236 20.28 5.11 4.65
N VAL A 237 21.50 4.65 4.91
CA VAL A 237 22.32 3.97 3.90
C VAL A 237 21.86 2.52 3.83
N PHE A 238 21.39 2.12 2.67
CA PHE A 238 21.01 0.74 2.36
C PHE A 238 21.92 0.25 1.23
N ASP A 239 22.57 -0.88 1.42
CA ASP A 239 23.36 -1.66 0.44
C ASP A 239 22.45 -2.66 -0.31
N TYR A 240 21.74 -2.17 -1.32
CA TYR A 240 20.86 -3.04 -2.11
C TYR A 240 21.68 -4.07 -2.88
N GLN A 241 21.33 -5.33 -2.71
CA GLN A 241 21.93 -6.43 -3.45
C GLN A 241 20.95 -6.94 -4.50
N PRO A 242 21.38 -7.19 -5.75
CA PRO A 242 20.53 -7.76 -6.78
C PRO A 242 20.06 -9.15 -6.36
N LEU A 243 18.84 -9.53 -6.76
CA LEU A 243 18.34 -10.87 -6.48
C LEU A 243 19.17 -11.94 -7.21
N ASP A 244 19.66 -12.93 -6.48
CA ASP A 244 20.11 -14.19 -7.08
C ASP A 244 18.92 -15.04 -7.58
N SER A 245 19.18 -16.18 -8.23
CA SER A 245 18.13 -17.04 -8.78
C SER A 245 17.21 -17.65 -7.71
N GLY A 246 17.75 -17.96 -6.53
CA GLY A 246 16.99 -18.49 -5.40
C GLY A 246 16.09 -17.41 -4.78
N GLN A 247 16.62 -16.21 -4.61
CA GLN A 247 15.85 -15.06 -4.13
C GLN A 247 14.79 -14.63 -5.14
N ALA A 248 15.07 -14.66 -6.45
CA ALA A 248 14.08 -14.37 -7.47
C ALA A 248 12.90 -15.37 -7.42
N ALA A 249 13.19 -16.67 -7.25
CA ALA A 249 12.16 -17.69 -7.05
C ALA A 249 11.39 -17.48 -5.74
N TYR A 250 12.09 -17.09 -4.66
CA TYR A 250 11.46 -16.75 -3.38
C TYR A 250 10.51 -15.55 -3.51
N PHE A 251 10.92 -14.47 -4.17
CA PHE A 251 10.11 -13.27 -4.36
C PHE A 251 8.87 -13.56 -5.20
N LYS A 252 9.02 -14.37 -6.25
CA LYS A 252 7.88 -14.84 -7.05
C LYS A 252 6.90 -15.66 -6.22
N LYS A 253 7.38 -16.52 -5.32
CA LYS A 253 6.52 -17.31 -4.44
C LYS A 253 5.84 -16.47 -3.35
N THR A 254 6.61 -15.60 -2.69
CA THR A 254 6.18 -14.90 -1.47
C THR A 254 5.39 -13.64 -1.77
N PHE A 255 5.73 -12.90 -2.84
CA PHE A 255 5.12 -11.61 -3.18
C PHE A 255 4.42 -11.62 -4.55
N ASN A 256 4.45 -12.74 -5.28
CA ASN A 256 3.96 -12.85 -6.66
C ASN A 256 4.68 -11.90 -7.64
N ILE A 257 5.91 -11.51 -7.34
CA ILE A 257 6.70 -10.59 -8.17
C ILE A 257 7.74 -11.37 -8.97
N ASP A 258 7.65 -11.32 -10.29
CA ASP A 258 8.60 -11.96 -11.20
C ASP A 258 9.69 -10.97 -11.63
N ASN A 259 10.94 -11.23 -11.22
CA ASN A 259 12.07 -10.35 -11.51
C ASN A 259 12.31 -10.16 -13.03
N ALA A 260 11.98 -11.16 -13.86
CA ALA A 260 12.10 -11.02 -15.32
C ALA A 260 11.02 -10.07 -15.89
N VAL A 261 9.82 -10.07 -15.29
CA VAL A 261 8.76 -9.11 -15.64
C VAL A 261 9.16 -7.69 -15.26
N VAL A 262 9.76 -7.51 -14.06
CA VAL A 262 10.29 -6.21 -13.64
C VAL A 262 11.31 -5.69 -14.66
N ARG A 263 12.33 -6.49 -15.02
CA ARG A 263 13.32 -6.11 -16.05
C ARG A 263 12.66 -5.67 -17.35
N ARG A 264 11.68 -6.44 -17.84
CA ARG A 264 10.97 -6.14 -19.08
C ARG A 264 10.23 -4.80 -18.99
N ILE A 265 9.44 -4.58 -17.94
CA ILE A 265 8.64 -3.34 -17.78
C ILE A 265 9.54 -2.11 -17.69
N PHE A 266 10.68 -2.22 -16.99
CA PHE A 266 11.61 -1.10 -16.83
C PHE A 266 12.58 -0.89 -18.01
N SER A 267 12.67 -1.86 -18.94
CA SER A 267 13.50 -1.74 -20.16
C SER A 267 12.76 -1.11 -21.34
N VAL A 268 11.43 -0.99 -21.28
CA VAL A 268 10.64 -0.34 -22.32
C VAL A 268 10.70 1.18 -22.10
N GLY A 269 11.54 1.86 -22.89
CA GLY A 269 11.65 3.32 -22.98
C GLY A 269 10.94 3.87 -24.19
#